data_AF-A0A820C689-F1
#
_entry.id   AF-A0A820C689-F1
#
_cell.length_a   1.000
_cell.length_b   1.000
_cell.length_c   1.000
_cell.angle_alpha   90.00
_cell.angle_beta   90.00
_cell.angle_gamma   90.00
#
_symmetry.space_group_name_H-M   'P 1'
#
loop_
_entity.id
_entity.type
_entity.pdbx_description
1 polymer ?
#
loop_
_entity_poly.entity_id
_entity_poly.type
_entity_poly.pdbx_seq_one_letter_code
_entity_poly.pdbx_strand_id
1 'polypeptide(L)'
;MNLSNEDHAWIEYNIGRALAYKGEWEEARKYYDRAYDRMVKPEPPRTKDSFLVLHNISVILYQQRKYDNALEYYLTVLKIKKGFYRSGHIDIAKSLHNIGNVLQEQGDYSKALAPGHQIRYRIL
;
A
#
# COMPACT_ATOMS: atom_id res chain seq x y z
N MET A 1 -14.04 8.65 27.56
CA MET A 1 -13.85 9.25 26.22
C MET A 1 -13.74 8.08 25.24
N ASN A 2 -14.68 7.92 24.31
CA ASN A 2 -14.62 6.82 23.34
C ASN A 2 -13.71 7.26 22.19
N LEU A 3 -12.70 6.45 21.86
CA LEU A 3 -11.78 6.76 20.76
C LEU A 3 -12.54 6.78 19.43
N SER A 4 -12.18 7.69 18.53
CA SER A 4 -12.79 7.73 17.20
C SER A 4 -12.36 6.52 16.37
N ASN A 5 -13.08 6.19 15.30
CA ASN A 5 -12.66 5.14 14.36
C ASN A 5 -11.27 5.43 13.75
N GLU A 6 -10.91 6.70 13.63
CA GLU A 6 -9.59 7.11 13.14
C GLU A 6 -8.50 6.84 14.18
N ASP A 7 -8.74 7.17 15.45
CA ASP A 7 -7.80 6.88 16.54
C ASP A 7 -7.55 5.37 16.66
N HIS A 8 -8.60 4.57 16.58
CA HIS A 8 -8.48 3.11 16.56
C HIS A 8 -7.64 2.62 15.38
N ALA A 9 -7.84 3.18 14.19
CA ALA A 9 -7.10 2.78 13.00
C ALA A 9 -5.61 3.09 13.11
N TRP A 10 -5.24 4.25 13.68
CA TRP A 10 -3.84 4.60 13.92
C TRP A 10 -3.19 3.74 15.00
N ILE A 11 -3.93 3.40 16.06
CA ILE A 11 -3.45 2.45 17.08
C ILE A 11 -3.20 1.09 16.45
N GLU A 12 -4.16 0.56 15.69
CA GLU A 12 -4.03 -0.72 14.98
C GLU A 12 -2.83 -0.69 14.02
N TYR A 13 -2.67 0.37 13.23
CA TYR A 13 -1.51 0.56 12.36
C TYR A 13 -0.18 0.53 13.12
N ASN A 14 -0.08 1.23 14.25
CA ASN A 14 1.15 1.30 15.03
C ASN A 14 1.48 -0.03 15.70
N ILE A 15 0.48 -0.79 16.17
CA ILE A 15 0.68 -2.15 16.68
C ILE A 15 1.18 -3.05 15.54
N GLY A 16 0.54 -3.00 14.37
CA GLY A 16 0.98 -3.75 13.19
C GLY A 16 2.43 -3.44 12.82
N ARG A 17 2.85 -2.18 12.89
CA ARG A 17 4.26 -1.78 12.67
C ARG A 17 5.21 -2.37 13.70
N ALA A 18 4.87 -2.27 14.98
CA ALA A 18 5.71 -2.81 16.04
C ALA A 18 5.92 -4.33 15.87
N LEU A 19 4.86 -5.06 15.53
CA LEU A 19 4.92 -6.51 15.26
C LEU A 19 5.76 -6.83 14.02
N ALA A 20 5.59 -6.06 12.94
CA ALA A 20 6.39 -6.20 11.72
C ALA A 20 7.89 -6.01 12.00
N TYR A 21 8.28 -5.01 12.81
CA TYR A 21 9.68 -4.83 13.21
C TYR A 21 10.24 -6.00 14.03
N LYS A 22 9.40 -6.74 14.74
CA LYS A 22 9.78 -7.98 15.45
C LYS A 22 9.83 -9.22 14.55
N GLY A 23 9.42 -9.10 13.29
CA GLY A 23 9.31 -10.23 12.37
C GLY A 23 8.01 -11.05 12.53
N GLU A 24 7.04 -10.57 13.32
CA GLU A 24 5.74 -11.22 13.53
C GLU A 24 4.77 -10.83 12.40
N TRP A 25 5.12 -11.19 11.16
CA TRP A 25 4.46 -10.67 9.95
C TRP A 25 2.97 -11.03 9.83
N GLU A 26 2.58 -12.24 10.27
CA GLU A 26 1.19 -12.68 10.22
C GLU A 26 0.32 -11.93 11.24
N GLU A 27 0.84 -11.69 12.43
CA GLU A 27 0.11 -10.92 13.45
C GLU A 27 0.04 -9.44 13.02
N ALA A 28 1.15 -8.88 12.53
CA ALA A 28 1.18 -7.55 11.95
C ALA A 28 0.10 -7.36 10.86
N ARG A 29 -0.06 -8.38 10.00
CA ARG A 29 -1.07 -8.36 8.93
C ARG A 29 -2.49 -8.20 9.47
N LYS A 30 -2.86 -8.92 10.53
CA LYS A 30 -4.21 -8.79 11.15
C LYS A 30 -4.50 -7.37 11.62
N TYR A 31 -3.51 -6.71 12.21
CA TYR A 31 -3.65 -5.31 12.64
C TYR A 31 -3.75 -4.35 11.46
N TYR A 32 -2.97 -4.57 10.39
CA TYR A 32 -3.10 -3.76 9.19
C TYR A 32 -4.44 -3.95 8.47
N ASP A 33 -5.00 -5.16 8.43
CA ASP A 33 -6.32 -5.39 7.83
C ASP A 33 -7.43 -4.67 8.62
N ARG A 34 -7.36 -4.66 9.96
CA ARG A 34 -8.29 -3.85 10.78
C ARG A 34 -8.15 -2.35 10.51
N ALA A 35 -6.91 -1.86 10.44
CA ALA A 35 -6.65 -0.47 10.10
C ALA A 35 -7.19 -0.12 8.70
N TYR A 36 -7.01 -1.02 7.72
CA TYR A 36 -7.53 -0.89 6.36
C TYR A 36 -9.05 -0.72 6.36
N ASP A 37 -9.79 -1.58 7.07
CA ASP A 37 -11.24 -1.50 7.15
C ASP A 37 -11.75 -0.16 7.70
N ARG A 38 -10.95 0.50 8.56
CA ARG A 38 -11.34 1.77 9.19
C ARG A 38 -10.94 2.99 8.39
N MET A 39 -9.74 3.01 7.80
CA MET A 39 -9.20 4.22 7.17
C MET A 39 -9.14 4.19 5.64
N VAL A 40 -9.08 2.99 5.03
CA VAL A 40 -8.91 2.84 3.57
C VAL A 40 -10.22 2.43 2.88
N LYS A 41 -10.95 1.45 3.43
CA LYS A 41 -12.17 0.89 2.82
C LYS A 41 -13.31 1.90 2.62
N PRO A 42 -13.54 2.91 3.50
CA PRO A 42 -14.54 3.94 3.23
C PRO A 42 -14.14 4.78 2.01
N GLU A 43 -15.09 5.10 1.13
CA GLU A 43 -14.86 6.03 0.01
C GLU A 43 -15.56 7.38 0.22
N PRO A 44 -14.85 8.52 0.13
CA PRO A 44 -13.39 8.62 -0.05
C PRO A 44 -12.62 8.17 1.21
N PRO A 45 -11.34 7.74 1.07
CA PRO A 45 -10.51 7.36 2.21
C PRO A 45 -10.50 8.45 3.28
N ARG A 46 -10.59 8.06 4.55
CA ARG A 46 -10.77 9.02 5.65
C ARG A 46 -9.62 10.00 5.79
N THR A 47 -8.40 9.55 5.48
CA THR A 47 -7.19 10.35 5.65
C THR A 47 -6.30 10.25 4.41
N LYS A 48 -5.58 11.33 4.12
CA LYS A 48 -4.54 11.36 3.08
C LYS A 48 -3.43 10.35 3.33
N ASP A 49 -3.21 9.97 4.59
CA ASP A 49 -2.12 9.08 5.04
C ASP A 49 -2.56 7.60 5.10
N SER A 50 -3.80 7.30 4.72
CA SER A 50 -4.34 5.93 4.62
C SER A 50 -3.50 5.00 3.73
N PHE A 51 -2.74 5.54 2.79
CA PHE A 51 -1.80 4.78 1.96
C PHE A 51 -0.72 4.05 2.77
N LEU A 52 -0.42 4.48 4.01
CA LEU A 52 0.59 3.88 4.86
C LEU A 52 0.24 2.43 5.24
N VAL A 53 -1.05 2.15 5.48
CA VAL A 53 -1.53 0.79 5.77
C VAL A 53 -1.31 -0.11 4.56
N LEU A 54 -1.75 0.34 3.38
CA LEU A 54 -1.58 -0.39 2.12
C LEU A 54 -0.10 -0.64 1.81
N HIS A 55 0.76 0.34 2.04
CA HIS A 55 2.20 0.21 1.84
C HIS A 55 2.78 -0.94 2.68
N ASN A 56 2.45 -1.01 3.97
CA ASN A 56 2.96 -2.08 4.83
C ASN A 56 2.37 -3.46 4.48
N ILE A 57 1.09 -3.53 4.08
CA ILE A 57 0.50 -4.76 3.54
C ILE A 57 1.25 -5.22 2.29
N SER A 58 1.56 -4.29 1.38
CA SER A 58 2.31 -4.56 0.14
C SER A 58 3.71 -5.10 0.44
N VAL A 59 4.41 -4.53 1.43
CA VAL A 59 5.73 -4.99 1.88
C VAL A 59 5.65 -6.42 2.41
N ILE A 60 4.66 -6.74 3.25
CA ILE A 60 4.49 -8.12 3.76
C ILE A 60 4.25 -9.10 2.61
N LEU A 61 3.36 -8.76 1.67
CA LEU A 61 3.06 -9.61 0.51
C LEU A 61 4.29 -9.82 -0.37
N TYR A 62 5.09 -8.77 -0.58
CA TYR A 62 6.35 -8.85 -1.30
C TYR A 62 7.35 -9.80 -0.62
N GLN A 63 7.52 -9.69 0.69
CA GLN A 63 8.39 -10.60 1.46
C GLN A 63 7.91 -12.05 1.42
N GLN A 64 6.59 -12.26 1.31
CA GLN A 64 5.98 -13.58 1.12
C GLN A 64 6.03 -14.08 -0.34
N ARG A 65 6.69 -13.35 -1.25
CA ARG A 65 6.75 -13.63 -2.70
C ARG A 65 5.38 -13.68 -3.39
N LYS A 66 4.36 -13.06 -2.78
CA LYS A 66 3.01 -12.88 -3.36
C LYS A 66 2.99 -11.62 -4.22
N TYR A 67 3.78 -11.63 -5.29
CA TYR A 67 4.09 -10.44 -6.07
C TYR A 67 2.86 -9.83 -6.77
N ASP A 68 1.93 -10.65 -7.30
CA ASP A 68 0.71 -10.14 -7.92
C ASP A 68 -0.15 -9.34 -6.93
N ASN A 69 -0.38 -9.90 -5.74
CA ASN A 69 -1.11 -9.18 -4.69
C ASN A 69 -0.34 -7.93 -4.26
N ALA A 70 0.97 -8.02 -4.05
CA ALA A 70 1.77 -6.84 -3.67
C ALA A 70 1.65 -5.71 -4.70
N LEU A 71 1.63 -6.05 -6.00
CA LEU A 71 1.48 -5.10 -7.09
C LEU A 71 0.12 -4.37 -7.03
N GLU A 72 -0.98 -5.10 -6.80
CA GLU A 72 -2.32 -4.50 -6.68
C GLU A 72 -2.38 -3.45 -5.55
N TYR A 73 -1.82 -3.77 -4.38
CA TYR A 73 -1.79 -2.84 -3.26
C TYR A 73 -0.87 -1.64 -3.54
N TYR A 74 0.31 -1.83 -4.15
CA TYR A 74 1.19 -0.72 -4.52
C TYR A 74 0.58 0.20 -5.60
N LEU A 75 -0.16 -0.34 -6.55
CA LEU A 75 -0.91 0.46 -7.54
C LEU A 75 -1.99 1.29 -6.86
N THR A 76 -2.67 0.75 -5.85
CA THR A 76 -3.67 1.47 -5.05
C THR A 76 -3.02 2.61 -4.25
N VAL A 77 -1.86 2.36 -3.62
CA VAL A 77 -1.05 3.41 -2.98
C VAL A 77 -0.71 4.52 -3.97
N LEU A 78 -0.31 4.18 -5.19
CA LEU A 78 0.01 5.16 -6.23
C LEU A 78 -1.22 5.99 -6.64
N LYS A 79 -2.40 5.36 -6.77
CA LYS A 79 -3.67 6.05 -7.07
C LYS A 79 -3.99 7.09 -5.98
N ILE A 80 -3.92 6.70 -4.70
CA ILE A 80 -4.15 7.60 -3.56
C ILE A 80 -3.16 8.77 -3.58
N LYS A 81 -1.85 8.48 -3.69
CA LYS A 81 -0.81 9.51 -3.70
C LYS A 81 -0.95 10.49 -4.87
N LYS A 82 -1.33 10.02 -6.06
CA LYS A 82 -1.61 10.90 -7.21
C LYS A 82 -2.84 11.80 -7.00
N GLY A 83 -3.78 11.40 -6.15
CA GLY A 83 -4.92 12.23 -5.76
C GLY A 83 -4.55 13.37 -4.80
N PHE A 84 -3.52 13.19 -3.97
CA PHE A 84 -3.13 14.17 -2.94
C PHE A 84 -1.88 14.98 -3.27
N TYR A 85 -0.95 14.47 -4.07
CA TYR A 85 0.34 15.11 -4.34
C TYR A 85 0.48 15.55 -5.80
N ARG A 86 1.20 16.65 -6.02
CA ARG A 86 1.56 17.12 -7.36
C ARG A 86 2.48 16.12 -8.08
N SER A 87 2.45 16.14 -9.41
CA SER A 87 3.40 15.38 -10.23
C SER A 87 4.84 15.71 -9.83
N GLY A 88 5.68 14.67 -9.68
CA GLY A 88 7.07 14.80 -9.24
C GLY A 88 7.31 14.72 -7.73
N HIS A 89 6.26 14.60 -6.91
CA HIS A 89 6.45 14.43 -5.46
C HIS A 89 7.23 13.14 -5.12
N ILE A 90 8.12 13.23 -4.12
CA ILE A 90 8.99 12.13 -3.71
C ILE A 90 8.21 10.86 -3.34
N ASP A 91 7.02 11.00 -2.75
CA ASP A 91 6.20 9.85 -2.38
C ASP A 91 5.61 9.10 -3.58
N ILE A 92 5.37 9.79 -4.70
CA ILE A 92 5.00 9.14 -5.97
C ILE A 92 6.19 8.35 -6.50
N ALA A 93 7.39 8.94 -6.47
CA ALA A 93 8.62 8.26 -6.91
C ALA A 93 8.91 6.99 -6.09
N LYS A 94 8.76 7.05 -4.75
CA LYS A 94 8.89 5.88 -3.87
C LYS A 94 7.91 4.76 -4.22
N SER A 95 6.67 5.10 -4.55
CA SER A 95 5.68 4.10 -4.97
C SER A 95 6.03 3.46 -6.31
N LEU A 96 6.48 4.25 -7.29
CA LEU A 96 6.94 3.71 -8.58
C LEU A 96 8.16 2.81 -8.42
N HIS A 97 9.09 3.14 -7.53
CA HIS A 97 10.25 2.30 -7.22
C HIS A 97 9.82 0.93 -6.69
N ASN A 98 8.90 0.87 -5.72
CA ASN A 98 8.41 -0.39 -5.18
C ASN A 98 7.68 -1.24 -6.23
N ILE A 99 6.90 -0.61 -7.11
CA ILE A 99 6.26 -1.29 -8.26
C ILE A 99 7.32 -1.88 -9.18
N GLY A 100 8.38 -1.12 -9.49
CA GLY A 100 9.50 -1.61 -10.28
C GLY A 100 10.18 -2.84 -9.69
N ASN A 101 10.41 -2.84 -8.37
CA ASN A 101 11.00 -3.99 -7.67
C ASN A 101 10.10 -5.23 -7.75
N VAL A 102 8.78 -5.07 -7.57
CA VAL A 102 7.82 -6.19 -7.71
C VAL A 102 7.87 -6.77 -9.13
N LEU A 103 7.85 -5.92 -10.16
CA LEU A 103 7.88 -6.36 -11.55
C LEU A 103 9.21 -7.04 -11.92
N GLN A 104 10.32 -6.58 -11.35
CA GLN A 104 11.63 -7.22 -11.48
C GLN A 104 11.60 -8.64 -10.90
N GLU A 105 11.06 -8.81 -9.69
CA GLU A 105 10.95 -10.12 -9.03
C GLU A 105 10.03 -11.09 -9.78
N GLN A 106 9.03 -10.58 -10.50
CA GLN A 106 8.16 -11.39 -11.37
C GLN A 106 8.88 -11.91 -12.63
N GLY A 107 10.14 -11.50 -12.88
CA GLY A 107 10.89 -11.85 -14.08
C GLY A 107 10.34 -11.19 -15.35
N ASP A 108 9.39 -10.28 -15.21
CA ASP A 108 8.63 -9.71 -16.32
C ASP A 108 9.12 -8.28 -16.62
N TYR A 109 10.40 -8.18 -17.00
CA TYR A 109 11.05 -6.92 -17.40
C TYR A 109 10.26 -6.16 -18.49
N SER A 110 9.45 -6.88 -19.27
CA SER A 110 8.58 -6.35 -20.30
C SER A 110 7.46 -5.45 -19.75
N LYS A 111 6.96 -5.73 -18.54
CA LYS A 111 5.90 -4.94 -17.88
C LYS A 111 6.43 -3.69 -17.17
N ALA A 112 7.67 -3.72 -16.68
CA ALA A 112 8.31 -2.58 -16.02
C ALA A 112 8.68 -1.44 -16.98
N LEU A 113 8.99 -1.78 -18.25
CA LEU A 113 9.50 -0.85 -19.25
C LEU A 113 8.47 -0.44 -20.32
N ALA A 114 7.29 -1.06 -20.37
CA ALA A 114 6.28 -0.74 -21.38
C ALA A 114 5.59 0.61 -21.07
N PRO A 115 5.72 1.64 -21.93
CA PRO A 115 4.97 2.89 -21.81
C PRO A 115 3.43 2.69 -21.93
N GLY A 116 3.00 1.51 -22.39
CA GLY A 116 1.62 1.12 -22.63
C GLY A 116 0.88 0.42 -21.48
N HIS A 117 1.52 0.10 -20.34
CA HIS A 117 0.79 -0.38 -19.16
C HIS A 117 0.01 0.73 -18.42
N GLN A 118 -0.02 1.94 -18.97
CA GLN A 118 -1.08 2.90 -18.69
C GLN A 118 -2.45 2.48 -19.26
N ILE A 119 -2.55 1.42 -20.08
CA ILE A 119 -3.80 1.08 -20.79
C ILE A 119 -4.62 -0.01 -20.10
N ARG A 120 -4.06 -0.92 -19.30
CA ARG A 120 -4.86 -1.94 -18.58
C ARG A 120 -5.33 -1.53 -17.19
N TYR A 121 -4.73 -0.52 -16.59
CA TYR A 121 -5.12 0.01 -15.27
C TYR A 121 -5.52 1.49 -15.32
N ARG A 122 -5.75 2.04 -16.53
CA ARG A 122 -6.46 3.31 -16.67
C ARG A 122 -7.93 3.06 -16.34
N ILE A 123 -8.34 3.61 -15.20
CA ILE A 123 -9.68 4.14 -14.98
C ILE A 123 -10.76 3.05 -14.92
N LEU A 124 -10.95 2.52 -13.72
CA LEU A 124 -12.21 2.76 -13.01
C LEU A 124 -11.88 3.55 -11.73
#